data_AF-A0A0B8PDJ3-F1
#
_entry.id   AF-A0A0B8PDJ3-F1
#
_cell.length_a   1.000
_cell.length_b   1.000
_cell.length_c   1.000
_cell.angle_alpha   90.00
_cell.angle_beta   90.00
_cell.angle_gamma   90.00
#
_symmetry.space_group_name_H-M   'P 1'
#
loop_
_entity.id
_entity.type
_entity.pdbx_description
1 polymer ?
#
loop_
_entity_poly.entity_id
_entity_poly.type
_entity_poly.pdbx_seq_one_letter_code
_entity_poly.pdbx_strand_id
1 'polypeptide(L)'
;MSLATSVGQEMNVFNETDGHAYRVTFDSPVLLYSDIRQLMELSQKHYKHEYFDLNFDPQEQDLEHAIVELCNKVEKSVEEGLVLVVLSDRNIQTGKLPIPAAMAVGAVQNRLVEAQLRCDTNIIVETATARDPHQFAVLFGFGATAVYPYLAYETLGEQIDNGGIDSSYATVMLKYRKGIDKGLFKIMSKMGISTIASYRCSQLFEAVGLHQDIIELCFKGVSSRIQGAHFSDFQQDLFNLSRKAWTKRKDIEHGGLLKYVHGGEYHTYNPDVVQQLQTAVKTGEHHDYQSFAKQVNDRPVSTLRDLMKLKPAQTPTPLEQVEPSKDLFTRFDSAAMSIGALSPEAHQALAQAMNHLGGYSNSGEGGKTQLVSAPIVTHVSNR
;
A
#
# COMPACT_ATOMS: atom_id res chain seq x y z
N MET A 1 1.02 -6.00 21.97
CA MET A 1 0.37 -5.08 21.01
C MET A 1 -1.14 -5.30 21.09
N SER A 2 -1.96 -4.30 20.83
CA SER A 2 -3.43 -4.38 20.92
C SER A 2 -4.12 -3.70 19.73
N LEU A 3 -5.14 -4.36 19.19
CA LEU A 3 -6.08 -3.80 18.20
C LEU A 3 -7.43 -3.45 18.83
N ALA A 4 -7.56 -3.54 20.16
CA ALA A 4 -8.79 -3.18 20.84
C ALA A 4 -9.21 -1.76 20.48
N THR A 5 -10.46 -1.62 20.07
CA THR A 5 -11.04 -0.37 19.60
C THR A 5 -12.33 -0.11 20.34
N SER A 6 -12.55 1.15 20.70
CA SER A 6 -13.74 1.60 21.42
C SER A 6 -14.46 2.67 20.60
N VAL A 7 -15.79 2.57 20.56
CA VAL A 7 -16.73 3.42 19.84
C VAL A 7 -17.71 4.04 20.84
N GLY A 8 -18.00 5.31 20.67
CA GLY A 8 -18.76 6.19 21.57
C GLY A 8 -18.05 7.54 21.71
N GLN A 9 -18.74 8.50 22.33
CA GLN A 9 -18.17 9.81 22.66
C GLN A 9 -17.01 9.65 23.67
N GLU A 10 -15.91 10.37 23.47
CA GLU A 10 -14.73 10.23 24.34
C GLU A 10 -14.92 10.87 25.72
N MET A 11 -15.83 11.84 25.83
CA MET A 11 -16.15 12.58 27.05
C MET A 11 -14.92 13.28 27.68
N ASN A 12 -15.12 13.90 28.85
CA ASN A 12 -14.12 14.76 29.47
C ASN A 12 -13.02 13.93 30.18
N VAL A 13 -11.76 14.12 29.80
CA VAL A 13 -10.61 13.41 30.39
C VAL A 13 -10.25 13.85 31.83
N PHE A 14 -10.76 14.98 32.31
CA PHE A 14 -10.41 15.56 33.61
C PHE A 14 -11.35 15.19 34.76
N ASN A 15 -12.55 14.67 34.46
CA ASN A 15 -13.58 14.38 35.46
C ASN A 15 -14.02 12.93 35.36
N GLU A 16 -14.04 12.20 36.47
CA GLU A 16 -14.61 10.85 36.51
C GLU A 16 -16.13 10.93 36.59
N THR A 17 -16.84 10.47 35.55
CA THR A 17 -18.32 10.47 35.51
C THR A 17 -18.87 9.18 34.91
N ASP A 18 -20.06 8.76 35.35
CA ASP A 18 -20.74 7.55 34.85
C ASP A 18 -21.03 7.61 33.33
N GLY A 19 -21.08 8.81 32.75
CA GLY A 19 -21.26 9.02 31.31
C GLY A 19 -20.16 8.41 30.45
N HIS A 20 -18.98 8.12 31.02
CA HIS A 20 -17.85 7.51 30.30
C HIS A 20 -18.10 6.06 29.91
N ALA A 21 -19.08 5.39 30.55
CA ALA A 21 -19.38 3.98 30.33
C ALA A 21 -20.20 3.70 29.06
N TYR A 22 -20.75 4.72 28.39
CA TYR A 22 -21.50 4.56 27.13
C TYR A 22 -20.56 4.40 25.93
N ARG A 23 -19.74 3.35 25.97
CA ARG A 23 -18.82 2.98 24.90
C ARG A 23 -18.88 1.48 24.62
N VAL A 24 -18.84 1.11 23.34
CA VAL A 24 -18.74 -0.28 22.89
C VAL A 24 -17.30 -0.56 22.49
N THR A 25 -16.76 -1.66 23.01
CA THR A 25 -15.38 -2.08 22.74
C THR A 25 -15.38 -3.42 22.01
N PHE A 26 -14.48 -3.56 21.04
CA PHE A 26 -14.23 -4.79 20.30
C PHE A 26 -12.73 -5.03 20.11
N ASP A 27 -12.33 -6.30 19.99
CA ASP A 27 -10.92 -6.72 19.99
C ASP A 27 -10.15 -6.37 18.71
N SER A 28 -10.85 -6.14 17.60
CA SER A 28 -10.25 -5.78 16.31
C SER A 28 -11.07 -4.68 15.64
N PRO A 29 -10.44 -3.66 15.02
CA PRO A 29 -11.13 -2.61 14.29
C PRO A 29 -11.65 -3.08 12.92
N VAL A 30 -11.36 -4.33 12.53
CA VAL A 30 -11.84 -4.95 11.30
C VAL A 30 -13.14 -5.67 11.63
N LEU A 31 -14.26 -5.06 11.26
CA LEU A 31 -15.59 -5.52 11.61
C LEU A 31 -16.02 -6.71 10.75
N LEU A 32 -16.71 -7.67 11.34
CA LEU A 32 -17.53 -8.64 10.62
C LEU A 32 -18.93 -8.06 10.36
N TYR A 33 -19.71 -8.73 9.51
CA TYR A 33 -21.11 -8.35 9.27
C TYR A 33 -21.94 -8.31 10.56
N SER A 34 -21.72 -9.28 11.46
CA SER A 34 -22.36 -9.30 12.79
C SER A 34 -22.00 -8.09 13.63
N ASP A 35 -20.76 -7.60 13.51
CA ASP A 35 -20.23 -6.53 14.35
C ASP A 35 -20.85 -5.20 13.94
N ILE A 36 -20.87 -4.90 12.64
CA ILE A 36 -21.51 -3.67 12.14
C ILE A 36 -23.03 -3.69 12.39
N ARG A 37 -23.72 -4.83 12.23
CA ARG A 37 -25.16 -4.93 12.52
C ARG A 37 -25.47 -4.62 13.98
N GLN A 38 -24.77 -5.27 14.91
CA GLN A 38 -24.93 -5.01 16.34
C GLN A 38 -24.64 -3.56 16.70
N LEU A 39 -23.65 -2.94 16.05
CA LEU A 39 -23.30 -1.54 16.27
C LEU A 39 -24.42 -0.58 15.82
N MET A 40 -25.07 -0.87 14.69
CA MET A 40 -26.19 -0.07 14.20
C MET A 40 -27.49 -0.32 14.99
N GLU A 41 -27.64 -1.46 15.66
CA GLU A 41 -28.81 -1.78 16.49
C GLU A 41 -28.74 -1.13 17.90
N LEU A 42 -27.62 -0.49 18.25
CA LEU A 42 -27.47 0.20 19.54
C LEU A 42 -28.42 1.38 19.71
N SER A 43 -28.61 1.78 20.97
CA SER A 43 -29.49 2.89 21.33
C SER A 43 -29.07 4.21 20.67
N GLN A 44 -29.98 4.79 19.89
CA GLN A 44 -29.82 6.09 19.22
C GLN A 44 -29.54 7.25 20.19
N LYS A 45 -29.82 7.08 21.48
CA LYS A 45 -29.51 8.10 22.51
C LYS A 45 -28.00 8.35 22.65
N HIS A 46 -27.18 7.30 22.51
CA HIS A 46 -25.73 7.36 22.74
C HIS A 46 -24.91 7.00 21.49
N TYR A 47 -25.54 6.35 20.52
CA TYR A 47 -24.91 5.84 19.30
C TYR A 47 -25.70 6.26 18.05
N LYS A 48 -26.23 7.50 18.05
CA LYS A 48 -26.91 8.06 16.88
C LYS A 48 -25.97 7.91 15.68
N HIS A 49 -26.45 7.26 14.63
CA HIS A 49 -25.64 6.93 13.46
C HIS A 49 -26.37 7.28 12.17
N GLU A 50 -25.60 7.52 11.12
CA GLU A 50 -26.08 7.89 9.80
C GLU A 50 -25.12 7.36 8.75
N TYR A 51 -25.68 6.90 7.64
CA TYR A 51 -24.93 6.43 6.48
C TYR A 51 -24.74 7.59 5.50
N PHE A 52 -23.48 7.84 5.13
CA PHE A 52 -23.10 8.79 4.10
C PHE A 52 -22.64 8.00 2.88
N ASP A 53 -23.39 8.13 1.79
CA ASP A 53 -23.07 7.51 0.51
C ASP A 53 -21.85 8.18 -0.11
N LEU A 54 -20.85 7.37 -0.46
CA LEU A 54 -19.63 7.82 -1.14
C LEU A 54 -19.80 7.89 -2.67
N ASN A 55 -20.96 7.49 -3.22
CA ASN A 55 -21.20 7.51 -4.66
C ASN A 55 -21.75 8.86 -5.14
N PHE A 56 -20.97 9.58 -5.95
CA PHE A 56 -21.35 10.87 -6.54
C PHE A 56 -21.60 10.77 -8.05
N ASP A 57 -22.37 11.71 -8.60
CA ASP A 57 -22.59 11.81 -10.04
C ASP A 57 -21.53 12.75 -10.67
N PRO A 58 -20.64 12.23 -11.54
CA PRO A 58 -19.61 13.03 -12.20
C PRO A 58 -20.17 14.03 -13.23
N GLN A 59 -21.46 13.97 -13.58
CA GLN A 59 -22.12 14.99 -14.41
C GLN A 59 -22.55 16.21 -13.59
N GLU A 60 -22.82 16.04 -12.29
CA GLU A 60 -23.28 17.11 -11.40
C GLU A 60 -22.10 17.82 -10.73
N GLN A 61 -21.06 17.07 -10.35
CA GLN A 61 -19.89 17.61 -9.65
C GLN A 61 -18.64 16.77 -9.89
N ASP A 62 -17.48 17.39 -9.70
CA ASP A 62 -16.20 16.67 -9.70
C ASP A 62 -15.89 16.02 -8.34
N LEU A 63 -14.84 15.20 -8.30
CA LEU A 63 -14.41 14.46 -7.12
C LEU A 63 -14.07 15.37 -5.93
N GLU A 64 -13.45 16.52 -6.19
CA GLU A 64 -13.06 17.46 -5.13
C GLU A 64 -14.33 18.05 -4.47
N HIS A 65 -15.26 18.55 -5.30
CA HIS A 65 -16.53 19.09 -4.83
C HIS A 65 -17.36 18.02 -4.09
N ALA A 66 -17.39 16.78 -4.58
CA ALA A 66 -18.08 15.68 -3.93
C ALA A 66 -17.51 15.38 -2.52
N ILE A 67 -16.18 15.45 -2.35
CA ILE A 67 -15.52 15.30 -1.04
C ILE A 67 -15.89 16.48 -0.12
N VAL A 68 -15.87 17.71 -0.63
CA VAL A 68 -16.24 18.89 0.16
C VAL A 68 -17.71 18.84 0.58
N GLU A 69 -18.62 18.43 -0.31
CA GLU A 69 -20.04 18.27 -0.01
C GLU A 69 -20.26 17.20 1.07
N LEU A 70 -19.55 16.06 0.96
CA LEU A 70 -19.54 15.02 1.99
C LEU A 70 -19.10 15.57 3.34
N CYS A 71 -17.99 16.31 3.40
CA CYS A 71 -17.51 16.95 4.63
C CYS A 71 -18.57 17.87 5.25
N ASN A 72 -19.21 18.73 4.44
CA ASN A 72 -20.24 19.65 4.91
C ASN A 72 -21.47 18.91 5.46
N LYS A 73 -21.91 17.83 4.80
CA LYS A 73 -23.02 17.00 5.27
C LYS A 73 -22.70 16.33 6.61
N VAL A 74 -21.51 15.74 6.71
CA VAL A 74 -21.06 15.08 7.94
C VAL A 74 -20.95 16.06 9.09
N GLU A 75 -20.30 17.20 8.89
CA GLU A 75 -20.16 18.25 9.89
C GLU A 75 -21.52 18.68 10.44
N LYS A 76 -22.48 18.99 9.56
CA LYS A 76 -23.84 19.36 9.96
C LYS A 76 -24.54 18.27 10.77
N SER A 77 -24.52 17.01 10.32
CA SER A 77 -25.17 15.92 11.06
C SER A 77 -24.54 15.74 12.45
N VAL A 78 -23.23 15.94 12.57
CA VAL A 78 -22.50 15.85 13.84
C VAL A 78 -22.83 17.01 14.78
N GLU A 79 -22.97 18.24 14.27
CA GLU A 79 -23.50 19.36 15.05
C GLU A 79 -24.92 19.06 15.59
N GLU A 80 -25.71 18.29 14.85
CA GLU A 80 -27.03 17.78 15.26
C GLU A 80 -26.97 16.54 16.18
N GLY A 81 -25.80 16.24 16.75
CA GLY A 81 -25.59 15.19 17.76
C GLY A 81 -25.38 13.78 17.20
N LEU A 82 -24.98 13.66 15.94
CA LEU A 82 -24.54 12.38 15.37
C LEU A 82 -23.23 11.91 16.03
N VAL A 83 -23.17 10.65 16.46
CA VAL A 83 -21.99 10.06 17.13
C VAL A 83 -21.23 9.15 16.17
N LEU A 84 -21.93 8.37 15.34
CA LEU A 84 -21.31 7.42 14.42
C LEU A 84 -21.54 7.85 12.97
N VAL A 85 -20.46 8.24 12.30
CA VAL A 85 -20.44 8.57 10.89
C VAL A 85 -20.10 7.30 10.12
N VAL A 86 -21.03 6.75 9.35
CA VAL A 86 -20.78 5.56 8.52
C VAL A 86 -20.57 5.98 7.08
N LEU A 87 -19.31 5.99 6.63
CA LEU A 87 -18.95 6.26 5.23
C LEU A 87 -19.08 4.96 4.44
N SER A 88 -19.98 4.91 3.45
CA SER A 88 -20.28 3.68 2.70
C SER A 88 -20.18 3.86 1.18
N ASP A 89 -19.41 3.01 0.52
CA ASP A 89 -19.37 2.91 -0.95
C ASP A 89 -20.30 1.80 -1.50
N ARG A 90 -21.12 1.17 -0.65
CA ARG A 90 -21.95 0.00 -0.96
C ARG A 90 -22.97 0.23 -2.09
N ASN A 91 -23.52 1.44 -2.19
CA ASN A 91 -24.60 1.77 -3.12
C ASN A 91 -24.11 2.15 -4.53
N ILE A 92 -23.16 1.36 -5.06
CA ILE A 92 -22.62 1.57 -6.40
C ILE A 92 -23.72 1.41 -7.45
N GLN A 93 -23.78 2.35 -8.39
CA GLN A 93 -24.79 2.37 -9.44
C GLN A 93 -24.23 2.91 -10.76
N THR A 94 -24.85 2.51 -11.87
CA THR A 94 -24.46 3.01 -13.19
C THR A 94 -24.60 4.52 -13.26
N GLY A 95 -23.60 5.21 -13.81
CA GLY A 95 -23.58 6.66 -13.90
C GLY A 95 -22.86 7.34 -12.73
N LYS A 96 -22.75 6.70 -11.57
CA LYS A 96 -22.02 7.27 -10.42
C LYS A 96 -20.61 6.70 -10.27
N LEU A 97 -19.76 7.46 -9.56
CA LEU A 97 -18.41 7.07 -9.18
C LEU A 97 -18.26 7.09 -7.65
N PRO A 98 -17.57 6.11 -7.06
CA PRO A 98 -17.29 6.13 -5.63
C PRO A 98 -16.11 7.06 -5.32
N ILE A 99 -16.26 7.93 -4.31
CA ILE A 99 -15.15 8.64 -3.68
C ILE A 99 -14.20 7.59 -3.08
N PRO A 100 -12.88 7.65 -3.36
CA PRO A 100 -11.92 6.73 -2.72
C PRO A 100 -12.01 6.82 -1.20
N ALA A 101 -12.25 5.68 -0.53
CA ALA A 101 -12.51 5.64 0.91
C ALA A 101 -11.41 6.32 1.75
N ALA A 102 -10.14 6.20 1.36
CA ALA A 102 -9.03 6.87 2.03
C ALA A 102 -9.13 8.41 1.94
N MET A 103 -9.53 8.95 0.79
CA MET A 103 -9.73 10.39 0.60
C MET A 103 -10.92 10.89 1.44
N ALA A 104 -12.03 10.15 1.43
CA ALA A 104 -13.21 10.47 2.22
C ALA A 104 -12.93 10.50 3.72
N VAL A 105 -12.29 9.44 4.25
CA VAL A 105 -11.93 9.33 5.68
C VAL A 105 -11.03 10.47 6.09
N GLY A 106 -9.96 10.73 5.34
CA GLY A 106 -8.99 11.76 5.69
C GLY A 106 -9.58 13.18 5.63
N ALA A 107 -10.40 13.48 4.62
CA ALA A 107 -11.07 14.77 4.51
C ALA A 107 -12.10 15.00 5.63
N VAL A 108 -12.93 14.00 5.92
CA VAL A 108 -13.89 14.05 7.04
C VAL A 108 -13.17 14.16 8.39
N GLN A 109 -12.09 13.40 8.59
CA GLN A 109 -11.25 13.50 9.78
C GLN A 109 -10.73 14.93 9.96
N ASN A 110 -10.15 15.53 8.92
CA ASN A 110 -9.61 16.88 9.00
C ASN A 110 -10.70 17.89 9.32
N ARG A 111 -11.86 17.80 8.65
CA ARG A 111 -12.98 18.71 8.89
C ARG A 111 -13.49 18.62 10.33
N LEU A 112 -13.71 17.42 10.85
CA LEU A 112 -14.20 17.22 12.23
C LEU A 112 -13.17 17.68 13.27
N VAL A 113 -11.87 17.58 12.98
CA VAL A 113 -10.82 18.12 13.88
C VAL A 113 -10.85 19.65 13.86
N GLU A 114 -10.94 20.28 12.69
CA GLU A 114 -11.01 21.74 12.54
C GLU A 114 -12.26 22.34 13.22
N ALA A 115 -13.39 21.64 13.12
CA ALA A 115 -14.64 21.99 13.79
C ALA A 115 -14.70 21.60 15.28
N GLN A 116 -13.66 20.97 15.83
CA GLN A 116 -13.61 20.46 17.22
C GLN A 116 -14.67 19.40 17.56
N LEU A 117 -15.19 18.71 16.55
CA LEU A 117 -16.25 17.70 16.66
C LEU A 117 -15.71 16.25 16.73
N ARG A 118 -14.40 16.05 16.51
CA ARG A 118 -13.84 14.70 16.35
C ARG A 118 -13.86 13.85 17.63
N CYS A 119 -13.78 14.45 18.81
CA CYS A 119 -13.81 13.72 20.09
C CYS A 119 -15.19 13.13 20.40
N ASP A 120 -16.24 13.72 19.84
CA ASP A 120 -17.63 13.30 20.04
C ASP A 120 -18.12 12.35 18.94
N THR A 121 -17.24 11.99 18.00
CA THR A 121 -17.59 11.21 16.82
C THR A 121 -16.65 10.07 16.53
N ASN A 122 -17.16 9.06 15.83
CA ASN A 122 -16.38 7.97 15.29
C ASN A 122 -16.68 7.77 13.82
N ILE A 123 -15.64 7.50 13.05
CA ILE A 123 -15.74 7.26 11.61
C ILE A 123 -15.70 5.75 11.37
N ILE A 124 -16.78 5.18 10.88
CA ILE A 124 -16.87 3.78 10.47
C ILE A 124 -16.85 3.75 8.95
N VAL A 125 -16.07 2.85 8.37
CA VAL A 125 -15.94 2.75 6.90
C VAL A 125 -16.51 1.42 6.45
N GLU A 126 -17.60 1.44 5.69
CA GLU A 126 -18.09 0.29 4.94
C GLU A 126 -17.57 0.40 3.51
N THR A 127 -16.59 -0.43 3.13
CA THR A 127 -15.93 -0.27 1.82
C THR A 127 -15.69 -1.58 1.06
N ALA A 128 -15.85 -1.51 -0.25
CA ALA A 128 -15.42 -2.53 -1.20
C ALA A 128 -13.91 -2.55 -1.47
N THR A 129 -13.21 -1.47 -1.15
CA THR A 129 -11.84 -1.24 -1.64
C THR A 129 -10.76 -1.86 -0.75
N ALA A 130 -11.00 -1.94 0.56
CA ALA A 130 -10.05 -2.46 1.55
C ALA A 130 -10.04 -4.00 1.57
N ARG A 131 -8.89 -4.58 1.24
CA ARG A 131 -8.69 -6.04 1.13
C ARG A 131 -7.34 -6.52 1.65
N ASP A 132 -6.34 -5.65 1.77
CA ASP A 132 -5.01 -5.97 2.29
C ASP A 132 -4.62 -5.11 3.51
N PRO A 133 -3.66 -5.55 4.34
CA PRO A 133 -3.31 -4.84 5.57
C PRO A 133 -2.86 -3.38 5.38
N HIS A 134 -2.25 -3.03 4.23
CA HIS A 134 -1.80 -1.67 3.98
C HIS A 134 -3.01 -0.73 3.79
N GLN A 135 -4.02 -1.17 3.05
CA GLN A 135 -5.25 -0.39 2.86
C GLN A 135 -5.98 -0.13 4.17
N PHE A 136 -6.09 -1.12 5.05
CA PHE A 136 -6.63 -0.91 6.40
C PHE A 136 -5.76 0.05 7.22
N ALA A 137 -4.44 -0.11 7.17
CA ALA A 137 -3.52 0.77 7.89
C ALA A 137 -3.65 2.23 7.43
N VAL A 138 -3.81 2.47 6.13
CA VAL A 138 -4.09 3.81 5.57
C VAL A 138 -5.38 4.37 6.17
N LEU A 139 -6.51 3.64 6.10
CA LEU A 139 -7.79 4.10 6.65
C LEU A 139 -7.68 4.44 8.15
N PHE A 140 -7.06 3.58 8.96
CA PHE A 140 -6.86 3.85 10.38
C PHE A 140 -5.91 5.01 10.63
N GLY A 141 -4.79 5.08 9.91
CA GLY A 141 -3.81 6.15 10.04
C GLY A 141 -4.37 7.54 9.69
N PHE A 142 -5.42 7.59 8.87
CA PHE A 142 -6.15 8.82 8.53
C PHE A 142 -7.47 9.03 9.30
N GLY A 143 -7.79 8.18 10.28
CA GLY A 143 -8.80 8.50 11.29
C GLY A 143 -10.03 7.60 11.33
N ALA A 144 -10.10 6.56 10.51
CA ALA A 144 -11.13 5.54 10.66
C ALA A 144 -11.07 4.91 12.07
N THR A 145 -12.21 4.83 12.73
CA THR A 145 -12.35 4.11 14.00
C THR A 145 -12.40 2.61 13.74
N ALA A 146 -13.24 2.17 12.79
CA ALA A 146 -13.41 0.77 12.41
C ALA A 146 -13.72 0.66 10.91
N VAL A 147 -13.40 -0.50 10.31
CA VAL A 147 -13.61 -0.76 8.87
C VAL A 147 -14.35 -2.09 8.70
N TYR A 148 -15.44 -2.06 7.95
CA TYR A 148 -16.17 -3.23 7.47
C TYR A 148 -15.87 -3.46 5.98
N PRO A 149 -14.99 -4.40 5.62
CA PRO A 149 -14.58 -4.66 4.23
C PRO A 149 -15.57 -5.59 3.53
N TYR A 150 -16.79 -5.12 3.27
CA TYR A 150 -17.89 -5.99 2.86
C TYR A 150 -17.56 -6.81 1.60
N LEU A 151 -17.00 -6.19 0.55
CA LEU A 151 -16.75 -6.89 -0.72
C LEU A 151 -15.66 -7.96 -0.58
N ALA A 152 -14.68 -7.76 0.31
CA ALA A 152 -13.67 -8.78 0.58
C ALA A 152 -14.32 -10.04 1.17
N TYR A 153 -15.28 -9.87 2.08
CA TYR A 153 -16.04 -10.99 2.63
C TYR A 153 -17.00 -11.62 1.64
N GLU A 154 -17.70 -10.83 0.82
CA GLU A 154 -18.58 -11.37 -0.23
C GLU A 154 -17.77 -12.20 -1.24
N THR A 155 -16.58 -11.72 -1.64
CA THR A 155 -15.68 -12.45 -2.53
C THR A 155 -15.24 -13.79 -1.92
N LEU A 156 -14.93 -13.82 -0.63
CA LEU A 156 -14.61 -15.07 0.07
C LEU A 156 -15.81 -15.99 0.19
N GLY A 157 -17.01 -15.44 0.37
CA GLY A 157 -18.28 -16.18 0.39
C GLY A 157 -18.53 -16.88 -0.94
N GLU A 158 -18.39 -16.15 -2.05
CA GLU A 158 -18.51 -16.70 -3.40
C GLU A 158 -17.48 -17.82 -3.66
N GLN A 159 -16.24 -17.68 -3.18
CA GLN A 159 -15.23 -18.75 -3.30
C GLN A 159 -15.60 -20.00 -2.50
N ILE A 160 -16.30 -19.87 -1.37
CA ILE A 160 -16.83 -21.01 -0.61
C ILE A 160 -17.96 -21.68 -1.38
N ASP A 161 -18.93 -20.90 -1.86
CA ASP A 161 -20.10 -21.41 -2.59
C ASP A 161 -19.71 -22.16 -3.87
N ASN A 162 -18.67 -21.67 -4.55
CA ASN A 162 -18.10 -22.31 -5.74
C ASN A 162 -17.17 -23.50 -5.43
N GLY A 163 -16.98 -23.85 -4.15
CA GLY A 163 -16.13 -24.96 -3.72
C GLY A 163 -14.62 -24.72 -3.83
N GLY A 164 -14.19 -23.46 -4.06
CA GLY A 164 -12.78 -23.07 -4.10
C GLY A 164 -12.11 -23.07 -2.71
N ILE A 165 -12.90 -22.95 -1.64
CA ILE A 165 -12.44 -23.05 -0.24
C ILE A 165 -13.31 -24.05 0.51
N ASP A 166 -12.70 -25.15 0.95
CA ASP A 166 -13.36 -26.17 1.76
C ASP A 166 -13.35 -25.79 3.26
N SER A 167 -14.21 -24.84 3.64
CA SER A 167 -14.41 -24.43 5.03
C SER A 167 -15.71 -23.65 5.23
N SER A 168 -16.18 -23.52 6.47
CA SER A 168 -17.38 -22.73 6.76
C SER A 168 -17.14 -21.23 6.64
N TYR A 169 -18.18 -20.48 6.26
CA TYR A 169 -18.18 -19.00 6.21
C TYR A 169 -17.53 -18.36 7.44
N ALA A 170 -18.02 -18.70 8.64
CA ALA A 170 -17.51 -18.15 9.90
C ALA A 170 -16.00 -18.39 10.07
N THR A 171 -15.51 -19.58 9.72
CA THR A 171 -14.09 -19.92 9.83
C THR A 171 -13.25 -19.11 8.88
N VAL A 172 -13.70 -18.95 7.62
CA VAL A 172 -12.97 -18.19 6.60
C VAL A 172 -12.90 -16.71 6.95
N MET A 173 -14.03 -16.09 7.35
CA MET A 173 -14.04 -14.66 7.69
C MET A 173 -13.19 -14.35 8.92
N LEU A 174 -13.20 -15.23 9.94
CA LEU A 174 -12.33 -15.11 11.11
C LEU A 174 -10.85 -15.29 10.76
N LYS A 175 -10.51 -16.22 9.87
CA LYS A 175 -9.13 -16.41 9.38
C LYS A 175 -8.65 -15.20 8.57
N TYR A 176 -9.51 -14.64 7.72
CA TYR A 176 -9.22 -13.42 6.98
C TYR A 176 -8.96 -12.26 7.93
N ARG A 177 -9.87 -11.98 8.87
CA ARG A 177 -9.70 -10.94 9.89
C ARG A 177 -8.39 -11.13 10.66
N LYS A 178 -8.09 -12.35 11.11
CA LYS A 178 -6.82 -12.68 11.80
C LYS A 178 -5.59 -12.42 10.92
N GLY A 179 -5.68 -12.65 9.61
CA GLY A 179 -4.64 -12.33 8.64
C GLY A 179 -4.39 -10.82 8.55
N ILE A 180 -5.47 -10.03 8.46
CA ILE A 180 -5.41 -8.56 8.47
C ILE A 180 -4.84 -8.05 9.80
N ASP A 181 -5.33 -8.55 10.94
CA ASP A 181 -4.84 -8.18 12.27
C ASP A 181 -3.34 -8.40 12.43
N LYS A 182 -2.83 -9.55 11.97
CA LYS A 182 -1.37 -9.83 11.94
C LYS A 182 -0.61 -8.84 11.04
N GLY A 183 -1.19 -8.48 9.91
CA GLY A 183 -0.64 -7.48 9.01
C GLY A 183 -0.58 -6.09 9.65
N LEU A 184 -1.63 -5.68 10.35
CA LEU A 184 -1.69 -4.42 11.10
C LEU A 184 -0.64 -4.38 12.22
N PHE A 185 -0.53 -5.45 13.02
CA PHE A 185 0.53 -5.57 14.02
C PHE A 185 1.92 -5.40 13.41
N LYS A 186 2.16 -6.04 12.25
CA LYS A 186 3.44 -5.92 11.53
C LYS A 186 3.70 -4.49 11.05
N ILE A 187 2.69 -3.78 10.56
CA ILE A 187 2.84 -2.38 10.11
C ILE A 187 3.13 -1.48 11.30
N MET A 188 2.34 -1.57 12.37
CA MET A 188 2.52 -0.75 13.57
C MET A 188 3.88 -0.99 14.24
N SER A 189 4.34 -2.25 14.28
CA SER A 189 5.62 -2.59 14.90
C SER A 189 6.83 -2.02 14.16
N LYS A 190 6.72 -1.69 12.86
CA LYS A 190 7.80 -1.02 12.11
C LYS A 190 8.16 0.35 12.70
N MET A 191 7.17 1.01 13.30
CA MET A 191 7.33 2.31 13.96
C MET A 191 7.38 2.19 15.49
N GLY A 192 7.43 0.97 16.03
CA GLY A 192 7.41 0.72 17.48
C GLY A 192 6.07 0.98 18.17
N ILE A 193 4.96 1.14 17.42
CA ILE A 193 3.65 1.44 17.99
C ILE A 193 2.98 0.16 18.48
N SER A 194 2.48 0.18 19.71
CA SER A 194 1.91 -1.00 20.37
C SER A 194 0.39 -1.08 20.38
N THR A 195 -0.34 0.00 20.15
CA THR A 195 -1.81 0.04 20.21
C THR A 195 -2.41 0.72 18.98
N ILE A 196 -3.54 0.19 18.47
CA ILE A 196 -4.22 0.80 17.32
C ILE A 196 -4.75 2.19 17.66
N ALA A 197 -5.11 2.43 18.93
CA ALA A 197 -5.55 3.73 19.39
C ALA A 197 -4.49 4.82 19.18
N SER A 198 -3.21 4.52 19.44
CA SER A 198 -2.09 5.45 19.17
C SER A 198 -1.68 5.49 17.70
N TYR A 199 -1.95 4.43 16.93
CA TYR A 199 -1.68 4.41 15.49
C TYR A 199 -2.72 5.21 14.70
N ARG A 200 -3.97 5.24 15.16
CA ARG A 200 -5.05 5.98 14.53
C ARG A 200 -4.71 7.48 14.49
N CYS A 201 -4.98 8.12 13.36
CA CYS A 201 -4.62 9.53 13.10
C CYS A 201 -3.11 9.84 13.17
N SER A 202 -2.23 8.84 13.20
CA SER A 202 -0.78 9.08 13.29
C SER A 202 -0.16 9.59 11.98
N GLN A 203 -0.85 9.39 10.84
CA GLN A 203 -0.42 9.84 9.51
C GLN A 203 1.03 9.41 9.16
N LEU A 204 1.48 8.25 9.65
CA LEU A 204 2.83 7.71 9.44
C LEU A 204 2.99 7.10 8.04
N PHE A 205 2.78 7.94 7.04
CA PHE A 205 2.88 7.64 5.62
C PHE A 205 3.66 8.76 4.91
N GLU A 206 4.19 8.43 3.74
CA GLU A 206 4.72 9.40 2.80
C GLU A 206 3.93 9.30 1.50
N ALA A 207 3.50 10.43 0.98
CA ALA A 207 2.87 10.51 -0.33
C ALA A 207 3.94 10.69 -1.40
N VAL A 208 3.82 9.91 -2.48
CA VAL A 208 4.67 10.04 -3.67
C VAL A 208 3.75 10.12 -4.88
N GLY A 209 3.83 11.20 -5.64
CA GLY A 209 3.02 11.42 -6.83
C GLY A 209 1.61 11.96 -6.57
N LEU A 210 1.34 12.52 -5.39
CA LEU A 210 0.07 13.21 -5.08
C LEU A 210 0.29 14.72 -5.09
N HIS A 211 -0.57 15.47 -5.81
CA HIS A 211 -0.54 16.92 -5.80
C HIS A 211 -0.90 17.50 -4.42
N GLN A 212 -0.43 18.71 -4.16
CA GLN A 212 -0.58 19.40 -2.87
C GLN A 212 -2.05 19.57 -2.47
N ASP A 213 -2.95 19.87 -3.41
CA ASP A 213 -4.39 20.08 -3.11
C ASP A 213 -5.04 18.83 -2.50
N ILE A 214 -4.66 17.63 -2.97
CA ILE A 214 -5.13 16.36 -2.39
C ILE A 214 -4.57 16.17 -0.98
N ILE A 215 -3.29 16.52 -0.77
CA ILE A 215 -2.68 16.45 0.55
C ILE A 215 -3.41 17.39 1.51
N GLU A 216 -3.68 18.62 1.11
CA GLU A 216 -4.32 19.61 1.98
C GLU A 216 -5.75 19.25 2.34
N LEU A 217 -6.54 18.75 1.38
CA LEU A 217 -7.92 18.37 1.63
C LEU A 217 -8.02 17.02 2.36
N CYS A 218 -7.35 15.99 1.85
CA CYS A 218 -7.58 14.61 2.28
C CYS A 218 -6.52 14.08 3.25
N PHE A 219 -5.26 14.50 3.14
CA PHE A 219 -4.14 13.86 3.86
C PHE A 219 -3.26 14.88 4.60
N LYS A 220 -3.90 15.91 5.17
CA LYS A 220 -3.23 17.08 5.74
C LYS A 220 -2.21 16.68 6.80
N GLY A 221 -0.95 17.06 6.60
CA GLY A 221 0.18 16.71 7.49
C GLY A 221 1.14 15.65 6.91
N VAL A 222 0.76 14.97 5.82
CA VAL A 222 1.64 14.01 5.15
C VAL A 222 2.67 14.70 4.27
N SER A 223 3.91 14.19 4.27
CA SER A 223 4.97 14.68 3.37
C SER A 223 4.70 14.23 1.93
N SER A 224 4.73 15.18 0.98
CA SER A 224 4.71 14.92 -0.47
C SER A 224 5.87 15.67 -1.13
N ARG A 225 7.03 15.00 -1.26
CA ARG A 225 8.25 15.60 -1.83
C ARG A 225 8.23 15.65 -3.34
N ILE A 226 7.54 14.70 -3.95
CA ILE A 226 7.34 14.61 -5.40
C ILE A 226 5.84 14.68 -5.61
N GLN A 227 5.36 15.85 -6.02
CA GLN A 227 3.96 16.05 -6.37
C GLN A 227 3.62 15.31 -7.67
N GLY A 228 2.34 15.20 -7.99
CA GLY A 228 1.89 14.48 -9.18
C GLY A 228 0.41 14.68 -9.46
N ALA A 229 -0.35 13.59 -9.38
CA ALA A 229 -1.75 13.52 -9.79
C ALA A 229 -2.66 14.48 -9.01
N HIS A 230 -3.57 15.12 -9.73
CA HIS A 230 -4.67 15.95 -9.21
C HIS A 230 -5.96 15.14 -9.07
N PHE A 231 -7.00 15.71 -8.45
CA PHE A 231 -8.32 15.08 -8.34
C PHE A 231 -8.91 14.64 -9.69
N SER A 232 -8.67 15.42 -10.75
CA SER A 232 -9.11 15.09 -12.10
C SER A 232 -8.51 13.78 -12.64
N ASP A 233 -7.25 13.49 -12.28
CA ASP A 233 -6.58 12.26 -12.73
C ASP A 233 -7.21 11.03 -12.04
N PHE A 234 -7.43 11.13 -10.72
CA PHE A 234 -8.13 10.07 -9.97
C PHE A 234 -9.57 9.88 -10.45
N GLN A 235 -10.29 10.97 -10.71
CA GLN A 235 -11.64 10.89 -11.29
C GLN A 235 -11.61 10.21 -12.66
N GLN A 236 -10.63 10.52 -13.50
CA GLN A 236 -10.48 9.91 -14.81
C GLN A 236 -10.19 8.40 -14.70
N ASP A 237 -9.38 7.98 -13.73
CA ASP A 237 -9.13 6.57 -13.44
C ASP A 237 -10.38 5.84 -12.95
N LEU A 238 -11.13 6.45 -12.03
CA LEU A 238 -12.42 5.94 -11.56
C LEU A 238 -13.42 5.79 -12.72
N PHE A 239 -13.49 6.78 -13.61
CA PHE A 239 -14.33 6.72 -14.79
C PHE A 239 -13.93 5.59 -15.74
N ASN A 240 -12.62 5.44 -16.00
CA ASN A 240 -12.10 4.37 -16.84
C ASN A 240 -12.41 2.99 -16.27
N LEU A 241 -12.25 2.83 -14.95
CA LEU A 241 -12.58 1.59 -14.24
C LEU A 241 -14.09 1.32 -14.28
N SER A 242 -14.92 2.32 -13.98
CA SER A 242 -16.39 2.21 -14.02
C SER A 242 -16.88 1.76 -15.39
N ARG A 243 -16.37 2.35 -16.48
CA ARG A 243 -16.70 1.93 -17.86
C ARG A 243 -16.36 0.46 -18.11
N LYS A 244 -15.21 -0.01 -17.62
CA LYS A 244 -14.84 -1.43 -17.73
C LYS A 244 -15.79 -2.30 -16.91
N ALA A 245 -16.06 -1.95 -15.66
CA ALA A 245 -16.89 -2.72 -14.74
C ALA A 245 -18.33 -2.90 -15.24
N TRP A 246 -18.93 -1.88 -15.88
CA TRP A 246 -20.28 -1.98 -16.45
C TRP A 246 -20.33 -2.70 -17.81
N THR A 247 -19.19 -3.06 -18.39
CA THR A 247 -19.14 -3.79 -19.66
C THR A 247 -19.30 -5.29 -19.40
N LYS A 248 -20.54 -5.80 -19.47
CA LYS A 248 -20.88 -7.22 -19.18
C LYS A 248 -20.06 -8.30 -19.91
N ARG A 249 -19.47 -7.96 -21.07
CA ARG A 249 -18.68 -8.91 -21.89
C ARG A 249 -17.20 -8.96 -21.52
N LYS A 250 -16.76 -8.16 -20.54
CA LYS A 250 -15.37 -8.14 -20.07
C LYS A 250 -15.29 -8.81 -18.72
N ASP A 251 -14.52 -9.89 -18.65
CA ASP A 251 -14.18 -10.55 -17.39
C ASP A 251 -13.16 -9.72 -16.60
N ILE A 252 -13.00 -10.07 -15.32
CA ILE A 252 -11.97 -9.50 -14.45
C ILE A 252 -10.60 -9.91 -15.00
N GLU A 253 -9.74 -8.92 -15.29
CA GLU A 253 -8.37 -9.16 -15.74
C GLU A 253 -7.56 -9.81 -14.61
N HIS A 254 -6.73 -10.82 -14.92
CA HIS A 254 -5.84 -11.47 -13.94
C HIS A 254 -4.88 -10.47 -13.25
N GLY A 255 -4.60 -9.35 -13.91
CA GLY A 255 -3.65 -8.34 -13.47
C GLY A 255 -2.20 -8.77 -13.64
N GLY A 256 -1.29 -7.93 -13.18
CA GLY A 256 0.16 -8.20 -13.22
C GLY A 256 0.95 -7.45 -12.17
N LEU A 257 0.30 -6.92 -11.13
CA LEU A 257 0.97 -6.03 -10.16
C LEU A 257 2.01 -6.76 -9.29
N LEU A 258 1.71 -7.99 -8.87
CA LEU A 258 2.58 -8.77 -7.98
C LEU A 258 3.56 -9.68 -8.73
N LYS A 259 3.20 -10.10 -9.94
CA LYS A 259 3.98 -11.03 -10.75
C LYS A 259 3.82 -10.65 -12.21
N TYR A 260 4.90 -10.79 -12.97
CA TYR A 260 4.89 -10.62 -14.42
C TYR A 260 3.81 -11.49 -15.08
N VAL A 261 2.98 -10.84 -15.90
CA VAL A 261 1.98 -11.45 -16.77
C VAL A 261 2.12 -10.81 -18.13
N HIS A 262 2.19 -11.63 -19.18
CA HIS A 262 2.36 -11.12 -20.54
C HIS A 262 1.20 -10.19 -20.93
N GLY A 263 1.52 -8.97 -21.37
CA GLY A 263 0.55 -7.94 -21.72
C GLY A 263 -0.10 -7.21 -20.54
N GLY A 264 0.33 -7.49 -19.30
CA GLY A 264 -0.11 -6.78 -18.10
C GLY A 264 0.82 -5.61 -17.72
N GLU A 265 0.93 -5.35 -16.42
CA GLU A 265 1.83 -4.35 -15.84
C GLU A 265 3.29 -4.57 -16.29
N TYR A 266 4.04 -3.49 -16.52
CA TYR A 266 5.45 -3.59 -16.91
C TYR A 266 6.31 -3.95 -15.69
N HIS A 267 7.18 -4.97 -15.84
CA HIS A 267 8.17 -5.35 -14.82
C HIS A 267 9.57 -5.03 -15.31
N THR A 268 10.37 -4.35 -14.48
CA THR A 268 11.80 -4.11 -14.77
C THR A 268 12.59 -5.41 -14.88
N TYR A 269 12.13 -6.45 -14.19
CA TYR A 269 12.61 -7.83 -14.31
C TYR A 269 11.56 -8.65 -15.05
N ASN A 270 11.67 -8.71 -16.38
CA ASN A 270 10.80 -9.51 -17.25
C ASN A 270 11.63 -10.58 -17.99
N PRO A 271 10.98 -11.61 -18.58
CA PRO A 271 11.68 -12.73 -19.21
C PRO A 271 12.71 -12.30 -20.27
N ASP A 272 12.37 -11.32 -21.09
CA ASP A 272 13.25 -10.85 -22.17
C ASP A 272 14.52 -10.21 -21.61
N VAL A 273 14.38 -9.30 -20.63
CA VAL A 273 15.50 -8.62 -19.96
C VAL A 273 16.41 -9.64 -19.27
N VAL A 274 15.83 -10.62 -18.58
CA VAL A 274 16.59 -11.67 -17.88
C VAL A 274 17.32 -12.56 -18.87
N GLN A 275 16.67 -12.97 -19.96
CA GLN A 275 17.27 -13.83 -20.97
C GLN A 275 18.43 -13.13 -21.69
N GLN A 276 18.28 -11.87 -22.08
CA GLN A 276 19.34 -11.11 -22.74
C GLN A 276 20.55 -10.92 -21.82
N LEU A 277 20.33 -10.63 -20.53
CA LEU A 277 21.42 -10.55 -19.56
C LEU A 277 22.15 -11.89 -19.43
N GLN A 278 21.41 -13.00 -19.33
CA GLN A 278 21.98 -14.34 -19.25
C GLN A 278 22.78 -14.70 -20.50
N THR A 279 22.33 -14.30 -21.69
CA THR A 279 23.10 -14.49 -22.94
C THR A 279 24.38 -13.68 -22.90
N ALA A 280 24.30 -12.38 -22.58
CA ALA A 280 25.46 -11.49 -22.54
C ALA A 280 26.57 -11.98 -21.60
N VAL A 281 26.22 -12.48 -20.41
CA VAL A 281 27.23 -13.02 -19.47
C VAL A 281 27.76 -14.40 -19.86
N LYS A 282 27.03 -15.18 -20.67
CA LYS A 282 27.49 -16.50 -21.15
C LYS A 282 28.39 -16.39 -22.37
N THR A 283 28.06 -15.51 -23.30
CA THR A 283 28.85 -15.30 -24.53
C THR A 283 30.07 -14.44 -24.25
N GLY A 284 29.95 -13.45 -23.36
CA GLY A 284 30.98 -12.44 -23.11
C GLY A 284 31.10 -11.41 -24.24
N GLU A 285 30.19 -11.44 -25.21
CA GLU A 285 30.23 -10.60 -26.39
C GLU A 285 29.60 -9.22 -26.11
N HIS A 286 30.29 -8.15 -26.52
CA HIS A 286 29.86 -6.78 -26.23
C HIS A 286 28.51 -6.44 -26.87
N HIS A 287 28.21 -6.99 -28.05
CA HIS A 287 26.96 -6.73 -28.76
C HIS A 287 25.73 -7.32 -28.04
N ASP A 288 25.89 -8.46 -27.36
CA ASP A 288 24.84 -9.06 -26.54
C ASP A 288 24.54 -8.18 -25.32
N TYR A 289 25.58 -7.66 -24.67
CA TYR A 289 25.40 -6.71 -23.57
C TYR A 289 24.75 -5.40 -24.02
N GLN A 290 25.11 -4.87 -25.20
CA GLN A 290 24.47 -3.68 -25.76
C GLN A 290 22.98 -3.91 -26.04
N SER A 291 22.60 -5.10 -26.47
CA SER A 291 21.19 -5.47 -26.68
C SER A 291 20.41 -5.41 -25.36
N PHE A 292 20.95 -6.04 -24.30
CA PHE A 292 20.41 -5.96 -22.94
C PHE A 292 20.32 -4.51 -22.43
N ALA A 293 21.41 -3.76 -22.54
CA ALA A 293 21.49 -2.39 -22.05
C ALA A 293 20.48 -1.48 -22.76
N LYS A 294 20.31 -1.64 -24.08
CA LYS A 294 19.31 -0.93 -24.86
C LYS A 294 17.89 -1.24 -24.36
N GLN A 295 17.56 -2.51 -24.14
CA GLN A 295 16.25 -2.89 -23.64
C GLN A 295 15.95 -2.29 -22.26
N VAL A 296 16.94 -2.24 -21.37
CA VAL A 296 16.80 -1.66 -20.03
C VAL A 296 16.73 -0.13 -20.05
N ASN A 297 17.49 0.53 -20.93
CA ASN A 297 17.57 1.99 -20.99
C ASN A 297 16.44 2.63 -21.80
N ASP A 298 15.91 1.95 -22.82
CA ASP A 298 14.83 2.44 -23.68
C ASP A 298 13.44 1.99 -23.19
N ARG A 299 13.35 1.47 -21.96
CA ARG A 299 12.10 0.98 -21.36
C ARG A 299 11.07 2.10 -21.10
N PRO A 300 9.79 1.76 -20.94
CA PRO A 300 8.80 2.69 -20.40
C PRO A 300 9.21 3.22 -19.03
N VAL A 301 8.80 4.44 -18.70
CA VAL A 301 9.07 5.05 -17.39
C VAL A 301 8.58 4.14 -16.28
N SER A 302 9.52 3.58 -15.51
CA SER A 302 9.23 2.58 -14.46
C SER A 302 9.82 3.00 -13.10
N THR A 303 10.82 3.88 -13.11
CA THR A 303 11.53 4.38 -11.94
C THR A 303 11.82 5.88 -12.12
N LEU A 304 11.99 6.64 -11.03
CA LEU A 304 12.24 8.08 -11.09
C LEU A 304 13.44 8.47 -11.98
N ARG A 305 14.48 7.62 -12.02
CA ARG A 305 15.65 7.85 -12.87
C ARG A 305 15.36 7.77 -14.37
N ASP A 306 14.29 7.10 -14.79
CA ASP A 306 13.89 7.03 -16.19
C ASP A 306 13.33 8.38 -16.68
N LEU A 307 12.96 9.29 -15.75
CA LEU A 307 12.54 10.67 -16.05
C LEU A 307 13.73 11.64 -16.17
N MET A 308 14.94 11.18 -15.86
CA MET A 308 16.15 12.02 -15.88
C MET A 308 16.98 11.73 -17.13
N LYS A 309 17.65 12.77 -17.66
CA LYS A 309 18.63 12.62 -18.74
C LYS A 309 19.95 13.25 -18.32
N LEU A 310 21.05 12.57 -18.64
CA LEU A 310 22.37 13.14 -18.48
C LEU A 310 22.55 14.28 -19.49
N LYS A 311 23.01 15.44 -19.02
CA LYS A 311 23.41 16.55 -19.88
C LYS A 311 24.89 16.36 -20.25
N PRO A 312 25.21 15.97 -21.50
CA PRO A 312 26.59 15.74 -21.89
C PRO A 312 27.38 17.06 -21.86
N ALA A 313 28.69 16.95 -21.62
CA ALA A 313 29.61 18.08 -21.79
C ALA A 313 29.69 18.48 -23.27
N GLN A 314 30.03 19.75 -23.53
CA GLN A 314 30.18 20.24 -24.92
C GLN A 314 31.31 19.52 -25.68
N THR A 315 32.38 19.17 -24.97
CA THR A 315 33.52 18.44 -25.52
C THR A 315 33.63 17.09 -24.81
N PRO A 316 33.54 15.97 -25.54
CA PRO A 316 33.74 14.64 -24.96
C PRO A 316 35.18 14.46 -24.46
N THR A 317 35.31 13.83 -23.30
CA THR A 317 36.62 13.42 -22.77
C THR A 317 37.08 12.16 -23.51
N PRO A 318 38.35 12.10 -24.00
CA PRO A 318 38.91 10.87 -24.56
C PRO A 318 38.89 9.72 -23.55
N LEU A 319 38.63 8.49 -24.02
CA LEU A 319 38.45 7.32 -23.15
C LEU A 319 39.73 7.02 -22.34
N GLU A 320 40.89 7.35 -22.88
CA GLU A 320 42.20 7.16 -22.24
C GLU A 320 42.39 8.03 -20.99
N GLN A 321 41.59 9.10 -20.84
CA GLN A 321 41.57 9.96 -19.66
C GLN A 321 40.53 9.52 -18.62
N VAL A 322 39.67 8.55 -18.97
CA VAL A 322 38.70 7.97 -18.05
C VAL A 322 39.41 6.94 -17.17
N GLU A 323 39.00 6.84 -15.90
CA GLU A 323 39.55 5.85 -14.99
C GLU A 323 39.38 4.41 -15.54
N PRO A 324 40.40 3.54 -15.40
CA PRO A 324 40.33 2.16 -15.86
C PRO A 324 39.18 1.37 -15.21
N SER A 325 38.57 0.46 -15.97
CA SER A 325 37.47 -0.38 -15.47
C SER A 325 37.83 -1.20 -14.22
N LYS A 326 39.09 -1.60 -14.07
CA LYS A 326 39.59 -2.34 -12.90
C LYS A 326 39.44 -1.55 -11.60
N ASP A 327 39.57 -0.23 -11.66
CA ASP A 327 39.49 0.64 -10.49
C ASP A 327 38.02 0.90 -10.08
N LEU A 328 37.09 0.77 -11.04
CA LEU A 328 35.65 0.89 -10.80
C LEU A 328 35.08 -0.26 -9.97
N PHE A 329 35.64 -1.48 -10.08
CA PHE A 329 35.08 -2.67 -9.41
C PHE A 329 35.08 -2.57 -7.88
N THR A 330 36.01 -1.81 -7.31
CA THR A 330 36.10 -1.53 -5.87
C THR A 330 34.88 -0.79 -5.32
N ARG A 331 34.11 -0.12 -6.20
CA ARG A 331 32.87 0.60 -5.86
C ARG A 331 31.62 -0.27 -5.89
N PHE A 332 31.73 -1.50 -6.42
CA PHE A 332 30.62 -2.43 -6.48
C PHE A 332 30.62 -3.36 -5.25
N ASP A 333 29.42 -3.61 -4.75
CA ASP A 333 29.15 -4.56 -3.69
C ASP A 333 28.05 -5.51 -4.16
N SER A 334 28.25 -6.82 -3.99
CA SER A 334 27.17 -7.77 -4.14
C SER A 334 26.28 -7.68 -2.90
N ALA A 335 25.08 -7.13 -3.07
CA ALA A 335 24.12 -6.91 -1.99
C ALA A 335 23.97 -8.12 -1.04
N ALA A 336 23.63 -7.82 0.21
CA ALA A 336 23.50 -8.80 1.28
C ALA A 336 22.39 -9.81 1.00
N MET A 337 22.75 -11.07 0.74
CA MET A 337 21.81 -12.16 0.51
C MET A 337 22.18 -13.35 1.38
N SER A 338 21.28 -13.73 2.30
CA SER A 338 21.60 -14.73 3.33
C SER A 338 21.73 -16.16 2.78
N ILE A 339 22.64 -16.93 3.39
CA ILE A 339 22.65 -18.39 3.28
C ILE A 339 21.32 -18.92 3.83
N GLY A 340 20.54 -19.60 2.98
CA GLY A 340 19.17 -20.04 3.28
C GLY A 340 18.12 -19.35 2.39
N ALA A 341 18.34 -18.09 2.01
CA ALA A 341 17.61 -17.48 0.90
C ALA A 341 18.22 -17.88 -0.45
N LEU A 342 19.55 -17.98 -0.50
CA LEU A 342 20.31 -18.55 -1.62
C LEU A 342 20.86 -19.92 -1.27
N SER A 343 21.14 -20.71 -2.31
CA SER A 343 21.93 -21.94 -2.16
C SER A 343 23.37 -21.60 -1.76
N PRO A 344 24.07 -22.50 -1.06
CA PRO A 344 25.48 -22.32 -0.71
C PRO A 344 26.36 -22.04 -1.93
N GLU A 345 26.10 -22.69 -3.06
CA GLU A 345 26.84 -22.53 -4.33
C GLU A 345 26.67 -21.13 -4.90
N ALA A 346 25.44 -20.61 -4.93
CA ALA A 346 25.16 -19.26 -5.41
C ALA A 346 25.83 -18.21 -4.52
N HIS A 347 25.75 -18.38 -3.20
CA HIS A 347 26.40 -17.48 -2.24
C HIS A 347 27.93 -17.49 -2.38
N GLN A 348 28.54 -18.67 -2.53
CA GLN A 348 29.99 -18.81 -2.71
C GLN A 348 30.46 -18.22 -4.05
N ALA A 349 29.69 -18.43 -5.13
CA ALA A 349 30.02 -17.89 -6.45
C ALA A 349 30.11 -16.35 -6.43
N LEU A 350 29.16 -15.68 -5.76
CA LEU A 350 29.18 -14.23 -5.59
C LEU A 350 30.41 -13.76 -4.80
N ALA A 351 30.70 -14.41 -3.67
CA ALA A 351 31.85 -14.06 -2.85
C ALA A 351 33.18 -14.24 -3.61
N GLN A 352 33.33 -15.35 -4.34
CA GLN A 352 34.51 -15.61 -5.16
C GLN A 352 34.66 -14.56 -6.28
N ALA A 353 33.57 -14.22 -6.97
CA ALA A 353 33.59 -13.23 -8.04
C ALA A 353 33.99 -11.84 -7.52
N MET A 354 33.40 -11.37 -6.42
CA MET A 354 33.72 -10.06 -5.86
C MET A 354 35.16 -10.00 -5.33
N ASN A 355 35.63 -11.05 -4.64
CA ASN A 355 37.02 -11.13 -4.19
C ASN A 355 38.02 -11.12 -5.36
N HIS A 356 37.68 -11.80 -6.47
CA HIS A 356 38.50 -11.80 -7.67
C HIS A 356 38.58 -10.41 -8.33
N LEU A 357 37.45 -9.69 -8.35
CA LEU A 357 37.37 -8.34 -8.91
C LEU A 357 37.93 -7.25 -7.97
N GLY A 358 38.27 -7.59 -6.72
CA GLY A 358 38.68 -6.63 -5.69
C GLY A 358 37.53 -5.78 -5.14
N GLY A 359 36.28 -6.18 -5.38
CA GLY A 359 35.09 -5.57 -4.80
C GLY A 359 34.68 -6.24 -3.49
N TYR A 360 33.49 -5.88 -2.99
CA TYR A 360 32.98 -6.39 -1.72
C TYR A 360 31.82 -7.37 -1.92
N SER A 361 31.69 -8.33 -1.01
CA SER A 361 30.52 -9.21 -0.91
C SER A 361 30.00 -9.23 0.52
N ASN A 362 28.68 -9.36 0.67
CA ASN A 362 28.01 -9.28 1.96
C ASN A 362 27.27 -10.60 2.29
N SER A 363 27.55 -11.16 3.48
CA SER A 363 26.99 -12.46 3.92
C SER A 363 25.50 -12.44 4.26
N GLY A 364 24.89 -11.25 4.38
CA GLY A 364 23.51 -11.11 4.86
C GLY A 364 23.32 -11.54 6.31
N GLU A 365 22.06 -11.73 6.68
CA GLU A 365 21.63 -12.00 8.06
C GLU A 365 21.83 -13.47 8.51
N GLY A 366 22.12 -14.37 7.57
CA GLY A 366 22.21 -15.83 7.81
C GLY A 366 23.52 -16.31 8.45
N GLY A 367 24.43 -15.39 8.76
CA GLY A 367 25.79 -15.72 9.17
C GLY A 367 26.64 -16.26 8.01
N LYS A 368 27.86 -16.71 8.32
CA LYS A 368 28.82 -17.24 7.34
C LYS A 368 29.36 -18.58 7.83
N THR A 369 29.45 -19.57 6.94
CA THR A 369 30.03 -20.87 7.27
C THR A 369 31.56 -20.76 7.41
N GLN A 370 32.17 -21.44 8.39
CA GLN A 370 33.63 -21.42 8.63
C GLN A 370 34.49 -21.87 7.44
N LEU A 371 33.92 -22.61 6.48
CA LEU A 371 34.63 -23.05 5.28
C LEU A 371 34.99 -21.89 4.32
N VAL A 372 34.28 -20.75 4.40
CA VAL A 372 34.51 -19.58 3.53
C VAL A 372 35.65 -18.68 4.06
N SER A 373 36.18 -18.95 5.26
CA SER A 373 37.27 -18.16 5.87
C SER A 373 38.69 -18.63 5.48
N ALA A 374 38.83 -19.79 4.82
CA ALA A 374 40.12 -20.21 4.28
C ALA A 374 40.35 -19.55 2.91
N PRO A 375 41.51 -18.93 2.63
CA PRO A 375 41.83 -18.50 1.28
C PRO A 375 41.75 -19.71 0.37
N ILE A 376 40.96 -19.61 -0.70
CA ILE A 376 40.91 -20.65 -1.73
C ILE A 376 42.28 -20.63 -2.42
N VAL A 377 43.13 -21.59 -2.05
CA VAL A 377 44.39 -21.84 -2.72
C VAL A 377 44.03 -22.35 -4.11
N THR A 378 43.99 -21.46 -5.10
CA THR A 378 43.98 -21.86 -6.50
C THR A 378 45.31 -22.56 -6.76
N HIS A 379 45.31 -23.89 -6.78
CA HIS A 379 46.39 -24.65 -7.38
C HIS A 379 46.45 -24.27 -8.86
N VAL A 380 47.39 -23.40 -9.21
CA VAL A 380 47.82 -23.21 -10.58
C VAL A 380 48.49 -24.52 -11.01
N SER A 381 47.72 -25.40 -11.64
CA SER A 381 48.27 -26.49 -12.42
C SER A 381 48.88 -25.88 -13.68
N ASN A 382 50.20 -25.66 -13.66
CA ASN A 382 50.95 -25.49 -14.90
C ASN A 382 50.83 -26.79 -15.71
N ARG A 383 49.99 -26.76 -16.74
CA ARG A 383 50.15 -27.58 -17.94
C ARG A 383 49.94 -26.71 -19.16
#